data_AF-A0A845Z895-F1
#
_entry.id   AF-A0A845Z895-F1
#
_cell.length_a   1.000
_cell.length_b   1.000
_cell.length_c   1.000
_cell.angle_alpha   90.00
_cell.angle_beta   90.00
_cell.angle_gamma   90.00
#
_symmetry.space_group_name_H-M   'P 1'
#
loop_
_entity.id
_entity.type
_entity.pdbx_description
1 polymer ?
#
loop_
_entity_poly.entity_id
_entity_poly.type
_entity_poly.pdbx_seq_one_letter_code
_entity_poly.pdbx_strand_id
1 'polypeptide(L)'
;MERGATKQITFSTLLDIFKGVAISFQDNRTGQNSQYKMDEIALSAFSVFFTQSPSFLAYQTKMQQAKGRSNCQTLFGINEIPSDNQIRNIMDRVSPEGFFPAFDKILELLDEAKVLDDFRWVKNS
;
A
#
# COMPACT_ATOMS: atom_id res chain seq x y z
N MET A 1 -23.91 -12.55 27.41
CA MET A 1 -23.26 -12.74 26.10
C MET A 1 -22.32 -11.57 25.88
N GLU A 2 -21.03 -11.77 26.14
CA GLU A 2 -20.01 -10.79 25.81
C GLU A 2 -19.93 -10.67 24.29
N ARG A 3 -20.15 -9.46 23.75
CA ARG A 3 -19.75 -9.16 22.38
C ARG A 3 -18.22 -9.21 22.39
N GLY A 4 -17.64 -10.31 21.90
CA GLY A 4 -16.20 -10.39 21.67
C GLY A 4 -15.78 -9.15 20.88
N ALA A 5 -14.76 -8.44 21.38
CA ALA A 5 -14.27 -7.23 20.74
C ALA A 5 -13.98 -7.53 19.26
N THR A 6 -14.81 -7.02 18.35
CA THR A 6 -14.50 -7.03 16.93
C THR A 6 -13.21 -6.23 16.76
N LYS A 7 -12.13 -6.93 16.42
CA LYS A 7 -10.84 -6.30 16.13
C LYS A 7 -11.09 -5.37 14.95
N GLN A 8 -11.09 -4.06 15.18
CA GLN A 8 -11.35 -3.09 14.12
C GLN A 8 -10.27 -3.26 13.04
N ILE A 9 -10.71 -3.48 11.80
CA ILE A 9 -9.82 -3.47 10.65
C ILE A 9 -9.37 -2.04 10.44
N THR A 10 -8.07 -1.80 10.58
CA THR A 10 -7.48 -0.48 10.31
C THR A 10 -6.80 -0.48 8.96
N PHE A 11 -6.56 0.72 8.42
CA PHE A 11 -5.76 0.87 7.21
C PHE A 11 -4.35 0.27 7.36
N SER A 12 -3.74 0.37 8.54
CA SER A 12 -2.44 -0.25 8.80
C SER A 12 -2.46 -1.77 8.68
N THR A 13 -3.55 -2.44 9.09
CA THR A 13 -3.71 -3.88 8.88
C THR A 13 -3.69 -4.24 7.40
N LEU A 14 -4.32 -3.43 6.54
CA LEU A 14 -4.29 -3.64 5.08
C LEU A 14 -2.89 -3.45 4.50
N LEU A 15 -2.17 -2.42 4.98
CA LEU A 15 -0.79 -2.17 4.55
C LEU A 15 0.16 -3.30 4.97
N ASP A 16 -0.03 -3.89 6.14
CA ASP A 16 0.81 -5.00 6.61
C ASP A 16 0.60 -6.27 5.77
N ILE A 17 -0.65 -6.56 5.37
CA ILE A 17 -0.94 -7.65 4.42
C ILE A 17 -0.26 -7.38 3.07
N PHE A 18 -0.36 -6.15 2.57
CA PHE A 18 0.25 -5.73 1.32
C PHE A 18 1.79 -5.85 1.35
N LYS A 19 2.43 -5.37 2.42
CA LYS A 19 3.88 -5.51 2.67
C LYS A 19 4.29 -6.97 2.69
N GLY A 20 3.55 -7.81 3.42
CA GLY A 20 3.84 -9.24 3.54
C GLY A 20 3.92 -9.96 2.20
N VAL A 21 3.05 -9.59 1.26
CA VAL A 21 3.10 -10.10 -0.12
C VAL A 21 4.27 -9.50 -0.89
N ALA A 22 4.49 -8.19 -0.80
CA ALA A 22 5.58 -7.52 -1.51
C ALA A 22 6.99 -8.03 -1.13
N ILE A 23 7.18 -8.47 0.11
CA ILE A 23 8.44 -9.10 0.56
C ILE A 23 8.74 -10.39 -0.22
N SER A 24 7.73 -11.12 -0.68
CA SER A 24 7.91 -12.38 -1.39
C SER A 24 8.28 -12.23 -2.86
N PHE A 25 8.28 -11.00 -3.38
CA PHE A 25 8.59 -10.75 -4.78
C PHE A 25 10.07 -10.98 -5.06
N GLN A 26 10.34 -11.52 -6.25
CA GLN A 26 11.70 -11.71 -6.71
C GLN A 26 12.39 -10.36 -6.91
N ASP A 27 13.35 -10.05 -6.04
CA ASP A 27 14.17 -8.86 -6.17
C ASP A 27 15.33 -9.11 -7.14
N ASN A 28 15.15 -8.67 -8.39
CA ASN A 28 16.14 -8.83 -9.45
C ASN A 28 17.20 -7.71 -9.47
N ARG A 29 17.21 -6.82 -8.47
CA ARG A 29 18.18 -5.73 -8.39
C ARG A 29 19.53 -6.24 -7.91
N THR A 30 20.60 -5.72 -8.51
CA THR A 30 21.99 -6.00 -8.13
C THR A 30 22.77 -4.70 -7.93
N GLY A 31 23.74 -4.69 -7.02
CA GLY A 31 24.59 -3.51 -6.74
C GLY A 31 23.95 -2.44 -5.84
N GLN A 32 24.34 -1.17 -5.98
CA GLN A 32 23.91 -0.05 -5.11
C GLN A 32 22.41 0.33 -5.22
N ASN A 33 21.64 -0.29 -6.11
CA ASN A 33 20.19 -0.06 -6.26
C ASN A 33 19.33 -0.77 -5.20
N SER A 34 19.93 -1.32 -4.14
CA SER A 34 19.29 -2.03 -3.03
C SER A 34 19.01 -1.16 -1.80
N GLN A 35 19.20 0.15 -1.89
CA GLN A 35 18.98 1.09 -0.78
C GLN A 35 17.57 1.00 -0.17
N TYR A 36 16.56 0.67 -0.98
CA TYR A 36 15.17 0.56 -0.56
C TYR A 36 14.72 -0.90 -0.56
N LYS A 37 14.02 -1.31 0.49
CA LYS A 37 13.42 -2.65 0.56
C LYS A 37 12.24 -2.77 -0.41
N MET A 38 11.97 -4.00 -0.86
CA MET A 38 10.96 -4.27 -1.88
C MET A 38 9.54 -3.88 -1.44
N ASP A 39 9.23 -4.06 -0.15
CA ASP A 39 7.97 -3.64 0.47
C ASP A 39 7.81 -2.11 0.52
N GLU A 40 8.87 -1.37 0.86
CA GLU A 40 8.86 0.09 0.85
C GLU A 40 8.64 0.65 -0.57
N ILE A 41 9.22 0.01 -1.58
CA ILE A 41 9.01 0.38 -2.99
C ILE A 41 7.58 0.09 -3.43
N ALA A 42 7.06 -1.10 -3.12
CA ALA A 42 5.70 -1.47 -3.48
C ALA A 42 4.68 -0.53 -2.83
N LEU A 43 4.87 -0.15 -1.56
CA LEU A 43 4.04 0.85 -0.90
C LEU A 43 4.16 2.23 -1.50
N SER A 44 5.37 2.64 -1.91
CA SER A 44 5.58 3.91 -2.60
C SER A 44 4.77 3.97 -3.88
N ALA A 45 4.81 2.90 -4.68
CA ALA A 45 4.00 2.77 -5.88
C ALA A 45 2.49 2.81 -5.57
N PHE A 46 2.06 2.07 -4.56
CA PHE A 46 0.67 2.03 -4.13
C PHE A 46 0.17 3.42 -3.69
N SER A 47 1.00 4.17 -2.99
CA SER A 47 0.64 5.50 -2.50
C SER A 47 0.43 6.54 -3.61
N VAL A 48 0.96 6.32 -4.82
CA VAL A 48 0.67 7.16 -6.01
C VAL A 48 -0.84 7.22 -6.29
N PHE A 49 -1.55 6.09 -6.14
CA PHE A 49 -2.99 6.00 -6.38
C PHE A 49 -3.82 6.87 -5.41
N PHE A 50 -3.24 7.34 -4.31
CA PHE A 50 -3.89 8.19 -3.31
C PHE A 50 -3.55 9.68 -3.46
N THR A 51 -2.73 10.07 -4.44
CA THR A 51 -2.29 11.46 -4.61
C THR A 51 -2.99 12.15 -5.78
N GLN A 52 -3.60 13.32 -5.54
CA GLN A 52 -4.13 14.21 -6.60
C GLN A 52 -3.02 15.12 -7.17
N SER A 53 -1.83 14.58 -7.44
CA SER A 53 -0.69 15.36 -7.92
C SER A 53 -0.05 14.70 -9.13
N PRO A 54 0.37 15.47 -10.16
CA PRO A 54 1.04 14.93 -11.35
C PRO A 54 2.40 14.28 -11.07
N SER A 55 3.01 14.57 -9.93
CA SER A 55 4.21 13.88 -9.46
C SER A 55 4.07 13.51 -7.99
N PHE A 56 4.31 12.22 -7.74
CA PHE A 56 4.29 11.63 -6.41
C PHE A 56 5.42 12.23 -5.57
N LEU A 57 6.64 12.24 -6.10
CA LEU A 57 7.78 12.85 -5.40
C LEU A 57 7.54 14.33 -5.09
N ALA A 58 7.03 15.12 -6.05
CA ALA A 58 6.77 16.54 -5.84
C ALA A 58 5.71 16.78 -4.76
N TYR A 59 4.65 15.97 -4.74
CA TYR A 59 3.58 16.05 -3.74
C TYR A 59 4.11 15.79 -2.33
N GLN A 60 4.86 14.70 -2.17
CA GLN A 60 5.37 14.30 -0.86
C GLN A 60 6.46 15.26 -0.38
N THR A 61 7.32 15.73 -1.29
CA THR A 61 8.32 16.77 -0.99
C THR A 61 7.67 18.08 -0.55
N LYS A 62 6.64 18.54 -1.26
CA LYS A 62 5.91 19.76 -0.89
C LYS A 62 5.23 19.63 0.47
N MET A 63 4.65 18.46 0.76
CA MET A 63 4.04 18.19 2.07
C MET A 63 5.09 18.16 3.19
N GLN A 64 6.23 17.50 2.95
CA GLN A 64 7.37 17.47 3.86
C GLN A 64 7.88 18.88 4.16
N GLN A 65 8.04 19.73 3.15
CA GLN A 65 8.51 21.11 3.32
C GLN A 65 7.49 21.97 4.08
N ALA A 66 6.19 21.81 3.80
CA ALA A 66 5.13 22.61 4.41
C ALA A 66 4.77 22.18 5.84
N LYS A 67 4.87 20.88 6.16
CA LYS A 67 4.34 20.28 7.41
C LYS A 67 5.38 19.49 8.21
N GLY A 68 6.61 19.36 7.72
CA GLY A 68 7.67 18.57 8.34
C GLY A 68 7.48 17.05 8.24
N ARG A 69 6.40 16.59 7.59
CA ARG A 69 6.01 15.18 7.43
C ARG A 69 5.28 14.98 6.11
N SER A 70 5.43 13.81 5.49
CA SER A 70 4.73 13.42 4.25
C SER A 70 3.79 12.23 4.47
N ASN A 71 2.83 12.03 3.56
CA ASN A 71 1.95 10.86 3.61
C ASN A 71 2.76 9.55 3.48
N CYS A 72 3.89 9.55 2.77
CA CYS A 72 4.80 8.42 2.73
C CYS A 72 5.19 7.96 4.14
N GLN A 73 5.59 8.90 5.00
CA GLN A 73 6.03 8.59 6.36
C GLN A 73 4.85 8.27 7.28
N THR A 74 3.77 9.05 7.21
CA THR A 74 2.69 8.97 8.20
C THR A 74 1.61 7.95 7.87
N LEU A 75 1.28 7.77 6.59
CA LEU A 75 0.23 6.84 6.17
C LEU A 75 0.81 5.50 5.69
N PHE A 76 1.94 5.53 5.00
CA PHE A 76 2.50 4.32 4.36
C PHE A 76 3.73 3.75 5.08
N GLY A 77 4.30 4.47 6.05
CA GLY A 77 5.48 4.03 6.82
C GLY A 77 6.77 3.91 5.99
N ILE A 78 6.87 4.66 4.89
CA ILE A 78 8.02 4.71 3.99
C ILE A 78 9.02 5.75 4.53
N ASN A 79 10.24 5.32 4.82
CA ASN A 79 11.26 6.17 5.45
C ASN A 79 11.97 7.09 4.46
N GLU A 80 12.36 6.54 3.30
CA GLU A 80 12.99 7.27 2.20
C GLU A 80 12.05 7.24 0.99
N ILE A 81 11.81 8.39 0.34
CA ILE A 81 10.82 8.49 -0.74
C ILE A 81 11.51 8.27 -2.10
N PRO A 82 11.23 7.16 -2.81
CA PRO A 82 11.80 6.93 -4.12
C PRO A 82 11.20 7.89 -5.16
N SER A 83 11.98 8.20 -6.20
CA SER A 83 11.49 8.99 -7.34
C SER A 83 10.51 8.21 -8.22
N ASP A 84 9.67 8.92 -8.97
CA ASP A 84 8.71 8.34 -9.92
C ASP A 84 9.39 7.38 -10.92
N ASN A 85 10.62 7.70 -11.38
CA ASN A 85 11.38 6.84 -12.28
C ASN A 85 11.90 5.57 -11.59
N GLN A 86 12.34 5.66 -10.33
CA GLN A 86 12.76 4.48 -9.56
C GLN A 86 11.59 3.54 -9.28
N ILE A 87 10.41 4.10 -8.96
CA ILE A 87 9.18 3.33 -8.78
C ILE A 87 8.86 2.55 -10.06
N ARG A 88 8.78 3.22 -11.22
CA ARG A 88 8.49 2.57 -12.51
C ARG A 88 9.51 1.49 -12.88
N ASN A 89 10.80 1.82 -12.77
CA ASN A 89 11.89 0.89 -13.11
C ASN A 89 11.81 -0.47 -12.39
N ILE A 90 11.25 -0.47 -11.17
CA ILE A 90 11.15 -1.65 -10.33
C ILE A 90 9.77 -2.29 -10.50
N MET A 91 8.71 -1.50 -10.40
CA MET A 91 7.34 -2.02 -10.41
C MET A 91 6.83 -2.47 -11.77
N ASP A 92 7.31 -1.87 -12.87
CA ASP A 92 6.92 -2.30 -14.23
C ASP A 92 7.43 -3.73 -14.55
N ARG A 93 8.34 -4.27 -13.73
CA ARG A 93 8.87 -5.64 -13.85
C ARG A 93 8.13 -6.65 -12.97
N VAL A 94 7.30 -6.18 -12.05
CA VAL A 94 6.47 -7.02 -11.18
C VAL A 94 5.16 -7.27 -11.90
N SER A 95 4.83 -8.55 -12.14
CA SER A 95 3.54 -8.87 -12.76
C SER A 95 2.39 -8.53 -11.80
N PRO A 96 1.28 -7.94 -12.27
CA PRO A 96 0.14 -7.58 -11.41
C PRO A 96 -0.43 -8.76 -10.62
N GLU A 97 -0.38 -9.96 -11.20
CA GLU A 97 -0.82 -11.22 -10.58
C GLU A 97 -0.07 -11.51 -9.27
N GLY A 98 1.16 -11.00 -9.11
CA GLY A 98 1.90 -11.09 -7.86
C GLY A 98 1.17 -10.47 -6.66
N PHE A 99 0.27 -9.51 -6.89
CA PHE A 99 -0.51 -8.86 -5.84
C PHE A 99 -1.84 -9.55 -5.53
N PHE A 100 -2.28 -10.55 -6.30
CA PHE A 100 -3.56 -11.23 -6.05
C PHE A 100 -3.67 -11.81 -4.63
N PRO A 101 -2.62 -12.44 -4.05
CA PRO A 101 -2.68 -12.90 -2.68
C PRO A 101 -2.93 -11.79 -1.64
N ALA A 102 -2.54 -10.55 -1.92
CA ALA A 102 -2.83 -9.42 -1.03
C ALA A 102 -4.31 -9.02 -1.14
N PHE A 103 -4.83 -8.97 -2.37
CA PHE A 103 -6.23 -8.68 -2.63
C PHE A 103 -7.14 -9.72 -1.96
N ASP A 104 -6.86 -11.01 -2.16
CA ASP A 104 -7.67 -12.11 -1.62
C ASP A 104 -7.70 -12.09 -0.09
N LYS A 105 -6.54 -11.92 0.56
CA LYS A 105 -6.44 -11.83 2.02
C LYS A 105 -7.18 -10.62 2.59
N ILE A 106 -7.13 -9.48 1.91
CA ILE A 106 -7.86 -8.28 2.33
C ILE A 106 -9.36 -8.51 2.18
N LEU A 107 -9.80 -9.11 1.07
CA LEU A 107 -11.21 -9.38 0.82
C LEU A 107 -11.78 -10.37 1.84
N GLU A 108 -11.06 -11.45 2.13
CA GLU A 108 -11.42 -12.44 3.16
C GLU A 108 -11.52 -11.78 4.54
N LEU A 109 -10.53 -10.97 4.93
CA LEU A 109 -10.55 -10.24 6.20
C LEU A 109 -11.78 -9.31 6.31
N LEU A 110 -12.12 -8.60 5.23
CA LEU A 110 -13.28 -7.69 5.20
C LEU A 110 -14.62 -8.45 5.24
N ASP A 111 -14.71 -9.63 4.62
CA ASP A 111 -15.90 -10.48 4.65
C ASP A 111 -16.10 -11.10 6.03
N GLU A 112 -15.04 -11.63 6.65
CA GLU A 112 -15.06 -12.16 8.02
C GLU A 112 -15.51 -11.11 9.06
N ALA A 113 -15.05 -9.87 8.87
CA ALA A 113 -15.44 -8.75 9.72
C ALA A 113 -16.82 -8.15 9.37
N LYS A 114 -17.51 -8.68 8.35
CA LYS A 114 -18.80 -8.20 7.83
C LYS A 114 -18.78 -6.74 7.36
N VAL A 115 -17.60 -6.18 7.09
CA VAL A 115 -17.48 -4.82 6.57
C VAL A 115 -18.10 -4.72 5.18
N LEU A 116 -18.01 -5.79 4.38
CA LEU A 116 -18.57 -5.82 3.03
C LEU A 116 -20.11 -5.72 3.01
N ASP A 117 -20.79 -6.11 4.08
CA ASP A 117 -22.26 -6.05 4.16
C ASP A 117 -22.76 -4.61 4.05
N ASP A 118 -22.03 -3.63 4.59
CA ASP A 118 -22.36 -2.20 4.51
C ASP A 118 -22.22 -1.63 3.09
N PHE A 119 -21.47 -2.32 2.22
CA PHE A 119 -21.24 -1.92 0.82
C PHE A 119 -22.05 -2.77 -0.17
N ARG A 120 -22.81 -3.76 0.30
CA ARG A 120 -23.73 -4.54 -0.54
C ARG A 120 -24.96 -3.69 -0.88
N TRP A 121 -24.90 -2.98 -2.00
CA TRP A 121 -26.10 -2.36 -2.56
C TRP A 121 -26.81 -3.35 -3.49
N VAL A 122 -27.88 -3.98 -2.99
CA VAL A 122 -28.83 -4.70 -3.85
C VAL A 122 -29.88 -3.71 -4.31
N LYS A 123 -29.95 -3.46 -5.63
CA LYS A 123 -31.09 -2.78 -6.24
C LYS A 123 -32.28 -3.73 -6.23
N ASN A 124 -33.01 -3.80 -5.11
CA ASN A 124 -34.35 -4.38 -5.15
C ASN A 124 -35.26 -3.38 -5.87
N SER A 125 -35.44 -3.61 -7.18
CA SER A 125 -36.47 -2.98 -8.01
C SER A 125 -37.68 -3.90 -8.08
#